data_AF-A0A9P6SY29-F1
#
_entry.id   AF-A0A9P6SY29-F1
#
_cell.length_a   1.000
_cell.length_b   1.000
_cell.length_c   1.000
_cell.angle_alpha   90.00
_cell.angle_beta   90.00
_cell.angle_gamma   90.00
#
_symmetry.space_group_name_H-M   'P 1'
#
loop_
_entity.id
_entity.type
_entity.pdbx_description
1 polymer ?
#
loop_
_entity_poly.entity_id
_entity_poly.type
_entity_poly.pdbx_seq_one_letter_code
_entity_poly.pdbx_strand_id
1 'polypeptide(L)'
;MKLDSVMTDDGFDFDLILSTSEEPSVSSQHYLNHAYHLSVMTTLMSDIATTDMIFTFPSTAEGRCIGLCAHQAILQKHEKLSALLSKLAEVKVSCSIEGSENEYSLPVKMLSIPSFSLEAFCCLIRFLYTGVIDLEVKPDLFSIIEVEARQLLPVTRTKEALAQSRSRLSPMKTVSWDELFELADCYGTKNLREYCRQKILASIKKEQVIGMLFKIGRFHKDLKQLMLDYIADHYEELFADSADPFLEHMHDANSHSLFVEALHCYLEGKKKNPPLSD
;
A
#
# COMPACT_ATOMS: atom_id res chain seq x y z
N MET A 1 -1.31 -23.66 1.84
CA MET A 1 -2.47 -22.77 1.66
C MET A 1 -2.31 -22.11 0.30
N LYS A 2 -3.06 -22.56 -0.72
CA LYS A 2 -3.06 -21.94 -2.05
C LYS A 2 -3.78 -20.60 -1.92
N LEU A 3 -3.16 -19.52 -2.38
CA LEU A 3 -3.87 -18.27 -2.65
C LEU A 3 -4.71 -18.55 -3.90
N ASP A 4 -6.00 -18.83 -3.70
CA ASP A 4 -6.95 -18.72 -4.79
C ASP A 4 -6.94 -17.26 -5.24
N SER A 5 -6.77 -17.03 -6.53
CA SER A 5 -6.81 -15.70 -7.14
C SER A 5 -8.20 -15.10 -6.91
N VAL A 6 -8.34 -14.28 -5.87
CA VAL A 6 -9.54 -13.50 -5.63
C VAL A 6 -9.42 -12.23 -6.47
N MET A 7 -9.86 -12.28 -7.73
CA MET A 7 -10.32 -11.12 -8.50
C MET A 7 -11.17 -11.60 -9.69
N THR A 8 -12.49 -11.61 -9.51
CA THR A 8 -13.44 -11.45 -10.62
C THR A 8 -14.55 -10.54 -10.11
N ASP A 9 -14.42 -9.24 -10.40
CA ASP A 9 -15.48 -8.43 -10.98
C ASP A 9 -14.89 -7.04 -11.28
N ASP A 10 -15.12 -6.60 -12.51
CA ASP A 10 -14.69 -5.36 -13.16
C ASP A 10 -13.23 -5.26 -13.65
N GLY A 11 -13.02 -5.73 -14.89
CA GLY A 11 -12.33 -4.91 -15.90
C GLY A 11 -10.90 -5.30 -16.32
N PHE A 12 -10.69 -6.53 -16.80
CA PHE A 12 -9.60 -6.83 -17.74
C PHE A 12 -10.17 -7.54 -18.97
N ASP A 13 -10.66 -6.79 -19.95
CA ASP A 13 -10.70 -7.23 -21.34
C ASP A 13 -9.63 -6.45 -22.12
N PHE A 14 -8.44 -7.03 -22.18
CA PHE A 14 -7.64 -6.87 -23.39
C PHE A 14 -7.98 -8.07 -24.26
N ASP A 15 -9.08 -7.95 -24.98
CA ASP A 15 -9.44 -8.85 -26.07
C ASP A 15 -8.38 -8.69 -27.16
N LEU A 16 -7.32 -9.50 -27.11
CA LEU A 16 -6.57 -9.85 -28.31
C LEU A 16 -7.24 -11.09 -28.91
N ILE A 17 -8.39 -10.87 -29.55
CA ILE A 17 -9.11 -11.90 -30.30
C ILE A 17 -8.28 -12.25 -31.53
N LEU A 18 -7.80 -13.49 -31.61
CA LEU A 18 -7.70 -14.23 -32.87
C LEU A 18 -7.83 -15.74 -32.62
N SER A 19 -9.06 -16.25 -32.50
CA SER A 19 -9.36 -17.64 -32.90
C SER A 19 -10.87 -17.87 -33.06
N THR A 20 -11.28 -18.39 -34.21
CA THR A 20 -12.68 -18.69 -34.59
C THR A 20 -13.02 -20.19 -34.49
N SER A 21 -12.43 -20.92 -33.55
CA SER A 21 -12.73 -22.35 -33.38
C SER A 21 -13.71 -22.62 -32.24
N GLU A 22 -14.85 -23.22 -32.57
CA GLU A 22 -15.84 -23.74 -31.64
C GLU A 22 -15.27 -24.92 -30.85
N GLU A 23 -14.97 -24.69 -29.56
CA GLU A 23 -15.22 -25.57 -28.39
C GLU A 23 -14.30 -25.17 -27.20
N PRO A 24 -14.82 -24.66 -26.07
CA PRO A 24 -13.99 -24.25 -24.95
C PRO A 24 -13.74 -25.45 -24.01
N SER A 25 -12.64 -26.15 -24.24
CA SER A 25 -11.92 -26.75 -23.13
C SER A 25 -11.35 -25.61 -22.27
N VAL A 26 -11.59 -25.60 -20.96
CA VAL A 26 -11.01 -24.61 -20.03
C VAL A 26 -9.51 -24.89 -19.97
N SER A 27 -8.80 -24.33 -20.96
CA SER A 27 -7.49 -24.76 -21.38
C SER A 27 -6.40 -24.02 -20.61
N SER A 28 -5.23 -24.64 -20.50
CA SER A 28 -4.00 -24.12 -19.91
C SER A 28 -3.54 -22.76 -20.46
N GLN A 29 -4.20 -22.21 -21.48
CA GLN A 29 -3.93 -20.89 -22.08
C GLN A 29 -4.20 -19.73 -21.12
N HIS A 30 -5.21 -19.80 -20.24
CA HIS A 30 -5.49 -18.71 -19.29
C HIS A 30 -4.33 -18.48 -18.30
N TYR A 31 -3.69 -19.55 -17.83
CA TYR A 31 -2.55 -19.44 -16.92
C TYR A 31 -1.30 -18.85 -17.60
N LEU A 32 -1.06 -19.21 -18.87
CA LEU A 32 0.05 -18.67 -19.65
C LEU A 32 -0.12 -17.16 -19.89
N ASN A 33 -1.35 -16.70 -20.16
CA ASN A 33 -1.66 -15.29 -20.34
C ASN A 33 -1.41 -14.48 -19.05
N HIS A 34 -1.79 -15.02 -17.89
CA HIS A 34 -1.55 -14.34 -16.62
C HIS A 34 -0.05 -14.21 -16.28
N ALA A 35 0.73 -15.28 -16.47
CA ALA A 35 2.17 -15.25 -16.22
C ALA A 35 2.90 -14.28 -17.16
N TYR A 36 2.51 -14.24 -18.43
CA TYR A 36 3.05 -13.29 -19.40
C TYR A 36 2.69 -11.85 -19.02
N HIS A 37 1.42 -11.57 -18.69
CA HIS A 37 0.98 -10.25 -18.25
C HIS A 37 1.76 -9.78 -17.00
N LEU A 38 1.92 -10.66 -16.01
CA LEU A 38 2.70 -10.37 -14.81
C LEU A 38 4.15 -9.99 -15.16
N SER A 39 4.77 -10.73 -16.08
CA SER A 39 6.14 -10.45 -16.53
C SER A 39 6.24 -9.08 -17.20
N VAL A 40 5.32 -8.75 -18.11
CA VAL A 40 5.30 -7.46 -18.82
C VAL A 40 5.10 -6.31 -17.83
N MET A 41 4.13 -6.42 -16.92
CA MET A 41 3.86 -5.37 -15.93
C MET A 41 5.04 -5.18 -14.96
N THR A 42 5.71 -6.26 -14.60
CA THR A 42 6.93 -6.19 -13.77
C THR A 42 8.07 -5.49 -14.51
N THR A 43 8.28 -5.81 -15.79
CA THR A 43 9.27 -5.12 -16.62
C THR A 43 8.96 -3.62 -16.71
N LEU A 44 7.70 -3.25 -16.96
CA LEU A 44 7.29 -1.85 -17.02
C LEU A 44 7.57 -1.11 -15.71
N MET A 45 7.28 -1.67 -14.53
CA MET A 45 7.59 -1.01 -13.25
C MET A 45 9.07 -0.65 -13.08
N SER A 46 9.96 -1.44 -13.66
CA SER A 46 11.41 -1.25 -13.60
C SER A 46 11.98 -0.39 -14.74
N ASP A 47 11.19 -0.12 -15.78
CA ASP A 47 11.60 0.63 -16.96
C ASP A 47 11.39 2.13 -16.76
N ILE A 48 12.49 2.86 -16.64
CA ILE A 48 12.47 4.32 -16.46
C ILE A 48 12.11 5.05 -17.77
N ALA A 49 12.43 4.47 -18.93
CA ALA A 49 12.36 5.17 -20.21
C ALA A 49 10.92 5.43 -20.66
N THR A 50 9.97 4.63 -20.17
CA THR A 50 8.55 4.73 -20.49
C THR A 50 7.74 5.47 -19.43
N THR A 51 8.37 5.91 -18.34
CA THR A 51 7.66 6.55 -17.22
C THR A 51 7.26 7.98 -17.54
N ASP A 52 6.05 8.36 -17.14
CA ASP A 52 5.45 9.68 -17.34
C ASP A 52 4.96 10.29 -16.00
N MET A 53 5.29 9.64 -14.88
CA MET A 53 4.93 10.08 -13.54
C MET A 53 6.03 9.73 -12.53
N ILE A 54 6.20 10.61 -11.53
CA ILE A 54 7.12 10.41 -10.40
C ILE A 54 6.39 10.74 -9.09
N PHE A 55 6.39 9.80 -8.14
CA PHE A 55 6.01 10.07 -6.76
C PHE A 55 7.26 10.42 -5.95
N THR A 56 7.25 11.55 -5.24
CA THR A 56 8.40 11.98 -4.43
C THR A 56 8.17 11.78 -2.94
N PHE A 57 9.18 11.23 -2.28
CA PHE A 57 9.19 10.94 -0.84
C PHE A 57 10.32 11.75 -0.19
N PRO A 58 10.09 12.33 1.00
CA PRO A 58 11.13 13.06 1.72
C PRO A 58 12.28 12.12 2.07
N SER A 59 13.52 12.52 1.77
CA SER A 59 14.72 11.82 2.23
C SER A 59 15.25 12.48 3.51
N THR A 60 15.97 11.72 4.33
CA THR A 60 16.67 12.26 5.51
C THR A 60 17.90 13.09 5.13
N ALA A 61 18.40 12.95 3.90
CA ALA A 61 19.49 13.77 3.39
C ALA A 61 18.99 15.17 3.00
N GLU A 62 19.68 16.22 3.47
CA GLU A 62 19.28 17.61 3.25
C GLU A 62 19.06 17.93 1.77
N GLY A 63 17.85 18.42 1.45
CA GLY A 63 17.49 18.90 0.12
C GLY A 63 17.34 17.82 -0.95
N ARG A 64 17.23 16.54 -0.57
CA ARG A 64 17.02 15.41 -1.49
C ARG A 64 15.68 14.71 -1.21
N CYS A 65 15.12 14.14 -2.25
CA CYS A 65 13.92 13.32 -2.22
C CYS A 65 14.19 12.02 -2.98
N ILE A 66 13.44 10.97 -2.65
CA ILE A 66 13.44 9.73 -3.42
C ILE A 66 12.23 9.77 -4.35
N GLY A 67 12.45 9.53 -5.64
CA GLY A 67 11.43 9.46 -6.67
C GLY A 67 11.11 8.00 -7.02
N LEU A 68 9.84 7.61 -6.97
CA LEU A 68 9.32 6.37 -7.52
C LEU A 68 8.65 6.65 -8.86
N CYS A 69 9.21 6.14 -9.95
CA CYS A 69 8.66 6.34 -11.29
C CYS A 69 7.48 5.39 -11.55
N ALA A 70 6.50 5.86 -12.32
CA ALA A 70 5.31 5.09 -12.67
C ALA A 70 4.70 5.55 -14.02
N HIS A 71 3.61 4.90 -14.41
CA HIS A 71 2.88 5.12 -15.65
C HIS A 71 1.45 5.61 -15.34
N GLN A 72 1.10 6.82 -15.78
CA GLN A 72 -0.23 7.40 -15.58
C GLN A 72 -1.32 6.52 -16.18
N ALA A 73 -1.06 5.93 -17.36
CA ALA A 73 -2.01 5.06 -18.06
C ALA A 73 -2.46 3.85 -17.21
N ILE A 74 -1.60 3.36 -16.32
CA ILE A 74 -1.94 2.26 -15.40
C ILE A 74 -2.69 2.81 -14.19
N LEU A 75 -2.20 3.91 -13.60
CA LEU A 75 -2.76 4.49 -12.38
C LEU A 75 -4.14 5.13 -12.56
N GLN A 76 -4.41 5.70 -13.74
CA GLN A 76 -5.68 6.34 -14.07
C GLN A 76 -6.86 5.36 -14.16
N LYS A 77 -6.59 4.04 -14.18
CA LYS A 77 -7.62 3.01 -14.06
C LYS A 77 -8.27 2.99 -12.67
N HIS A 78 -7.65 3.62 -11.67
CA HIS A 78 -8.18 3.71 -10.32
C HIS A 78 -8.79 5.10 -10.09
N GLU A 79 -10.10 5.15 -9.81
CA GLU A 79 -10.89 6.39 -9.76
C GLU A 79 -10.26 7.51 -8.92
N LYS A 80 -9.92 7.24 -7.65
CA LYS A 80 -9.33 8.27 -6.77
C LYS A 80 -7.97 8.75 -7.25
N LEU A 81 -7.12 7.83 -7.73
CA LEU A 81 -5.82 8.20 -8.30
C LEU A 81 -6.03 9.04 -9.57
N SER A 82 -6.90 8.62 -10.49
CA SER A 82 -7.24 9.38 -11.69
C SER A 82 -7.69 10.81 -11.39
N ALA A 83 -8.58 10.98 -10.42
CA ALA A 83 -9.06 12.29 -9.96
C ALA A 83 -7.96 13.15 -9.33
N LEU A 84 -6.94 12.53 -8.72
CA LEU A 84 -5.76 13.21 -8.18
C LEU A 84 -4.81 13.60 -9.31
N LEU A 85 -4.49 12.68 -10.22
CA LEU A 85 -3.53 12.87 -11.32
C LEU A 85 -3.99 13.85 -12.39
N SER A 86 -5.30 14.02 -12.56
CA SER A 86 -5.86 15.01 -13.49
C SER A 86 -5.65 16.46 -13.03
N LYS A 87 -5.39 16.68 -11.74
CA LYS A 87 -5.15 18.00 -11.15
C LYS A 87 -3.68 18.41 -11.14
N LEU A 88 -2.77 17.48 -11.44
CA LEU A 88 -1.33 17.74 -11.43
C LEU A 88 -0.88 18.41 -12.71
N ALA A 89 -0.14 19.50 -12.57
CA ALA A 89 0.56 20.13 -13.68
C ALA A 89 1.77 19.28 -14.09
N GLU A 90 2.10 19.32 -15.38
CA GLU A 90 3.33 18.71 -15.88
C GLU A 90 4.55 19.53 -15.45
N VAL A 91 5.59 18.81 -15.03
CA VAL A 91 6.89 19.36 -14.67
C VAL A 91 7.90 18.78 -15.66
N LYS A 92 8.81 19.63 -16.14
CA LYS A 92 9.92 19.16 -16.97
C LYS A 92 11.03 18.67 -16.06
N VAL A 93 11.29 17.37 -16.09
CA VAL A 93 12.42 16.77 -15.38
C VAL A 93 13.51 16.48 -16.40
N SER A 94 14.71 17.00 -16.11
CA SER A 94 15.91 16.69 -16.89
C SER A 94 16.46 15.35 -16.42
N CYS A 95 16.49 14.37 -17.32
CA CYS A 95 17.14 13.10 -17.11
C CYS A 95 18.43 13.04 -17.94
N SER A 96 19.48 12.50 -17.33
CA SER A 96 20.72 12.16 -18.04
C SER A 96 20.90 10.66 -17.98
N ILE A 97 21.05 10.04 -19.15
CA ILE A 97 21.36 8.62 -19.28
C ILE A 97 22.88 8.52 -19.23
N GLU A 98 23.42 7.63 -18.39
CA GLU A 98 24.86 7.36 -18.36
C GLU A 98 25.40 7.06 -19.76
N GLY A 99 26.44 7.79 -20.16
CA GLY A 99 27.07 7.66 -21.47
C GLY A 99 26.45 8.49 -22.60
N SER A 100 25.36 9.23 -22.35
CA SER A 100 24.79 10.19 -23.30
C SER A 100 25.21 11.63 -22.96
N GLU A 101 25.78 12.35 -23.92
CA GLU A 101 26.02 13.80 -23.75
C GLU A 101 24.73 14.63 -23.83
N ASN A 102 23.67 14.05 -24.40
CA ASN A 102 22.37 14.69 -24.57
C ASN A 102 21.57 14.62 -23.26
N GLU A 103 21.18 15.79 -22.77
CA GLU A 103 20.18 15.95 -21.71
C GLU A 103 18.78 15.86 -22.33
N TYR A 104 17.97 14.92 -21.85
CA TYR A 104 16.60 14.78 -22.31
C TYR A 104 15.67 15.37 -21.26
N SER A 105 14.77 16.25 -21.68
CA SER A 105 13.70 16.75 -20.82
C SER A 105 12.43 16.02 -21.19
N LEU A 106 11.91 15.24 -20.25
CA LEU A 106 10.62 14.56 -20.41
C LEU A 106 9.57 15.32 -19.58
N PRO A 107 8.39 15.63 -20.17
CA PRO A 107 7.27 16.10 -19.37
C PRO A 107 6.80 14.95 -18.48
N VAL A 108 6.86 15.15 -17.17
CA VAL A 108 6.42 14.16 -16.18
C VAL A 108 5.52 14.84 -15.16
N LYS A 109 4.53 14.12 -14.65
CA LYS A 109 3.75 14.60 -13.50
C LYS A 109 4.43 14.19 -12.21
N MET A 110 4.53 15.13 -11.27
CA MET A 110 5.15 14.90 -9.97
C MET A 110 4.11 15.00 -8.85
N LEU A 111 4.13 14.04 -7.92
CA LEU A 111 3.27 14.03 -6.75
C LEU A 111 4.10 13.79 -5.49
N SER A 112 4.05 14.72 -4.54
CA SER A 112 4.69 14.56 -3.23
C SER A 112 3.85 13.70 -2.29
N ILE A 113 4.48 12.72 -1.64
CA ILE A 113 3.88 11.75 -0.72
C ILE A 113 4.54 11.89 0.66
N PRO A 114 4.11 12.84 1.50
CA PRO A 114 4.75 13.07 2.80
C PRO A 114 4.28 12.11 3.90
N SER A 115 3.10 11.50 3.75
CA SER A 115 2.41 10.78 4.83
C SER A 115 2.68 9.28 4.87
N PHE A 116 3.34 8.74 3.85
CA PHE A 116 3.55 7.29 3.71
C PHE A 116 5.01 6.98 3.40
N SER A 117 5.48 5.82 3.83
CA SER A 117 6.80 5.34 3.47
C SER A 117 6.86 4.94 1.99
N LEU A 118 8.07 5.01 1.43
CA LEU A 118 8.35 4.54 0.07
C LEU A 118 7.97 3.06 -0.08
N GLU A 119 8.32 2.23 0.91
CA GLU A 119 8.08 0.80 0.89
C GLU A 119 6.60 0.46 0.79
N ALA A 120 5.78 1.08 1.65
CA ALA A 120 4.34 0.84 1.65
C ALA A 120 3.72 1.27 0.31
N PHE A 121 4.21 2.37 -0.26
CA PHE A 121 3.77 2.84 -1.56
C PHE A 121 4.23 1.92 -2.71
N CYS A 122 5.44 1.34 -2.65
CA CYS A 122 5.89 0.31 -3.58
C CYS A 122 4.98 -0.92 -3.57
N CYS A 123 4.54 -1.38 -2.39
CA CYS A 123 3.56 -2.47 -2.28
C CYS A 123 2.24 -2.11 -2.98
N LEU A 124 1.73 -0.89 -2.76
CA LEU A 124 0.53 -0.41 -3.44
C LEU A 124 0.74 -0.39 -4.97
N ILE A 125 1.82 0.21 -5.46
CA ILE A 125 2.10 0.30 -6.90
C ILE A 125 2.21 -1.10 -7.52
N ARG A 126 2.92 -2.03 -6.89
CA ARG A 126 3.00 -3.41 -7.37
C ARG A 126 1.63 -4.05 -7.46
N PHE A 127 0.77 -3.86 -6.46
CA PHE A 127 -0.60 -4.35 -6.52
C PHE A 127 -1.38 -3.76 -7.71
N LEU A 128 -1.26 -2.44 -7.97
CA LEU A 128 -1.98 -1.82 -9.10
C LEU A 128 -1.49 -2.31 -10.47
N TYR A 129 -0.21 -2.65 -10.60
CA TYR A 129 0.34 -3.17 -11.86
C TYR A 129 0.02 -4.65 -12.06
N THR A 130 0.07 -5.44 -11.00
CA THR A 130 0.17 -6.89 -11.11
C THR A 130 -0.97 -7.66 -10.45
N GLY A 131 -1.77 -7.01 -9.60
CA GLY A 131 -2.73 -7.66 -8.71
C GLY A 131 -2.09 -8.47 -7.57
N VAL A 132 -0.75 -8.57 -7.54
CA VAL A 132 -0.03 -9.37 -6.54
C VAL A 132 0.27 -8.51 -5.31
N ILE A 133 -0.03 -9.07 -4.14
CA ILE A 133 0.27 -8.45 -2.85
C ILE A 133 1.49 -9.14 -2.25
N ASP A 134 2.53 -8.37 -2.03
CA ASP A 134 3.79 -8.81 -1.40
C ASP A 134 4.27 -7.69 -0.49
N LEU A 135 4.46 -8.00 0.79
CA LEU A 135 4.86 -7.05 1.82
C LEU A 135 6.38 -6.86 1.89
N GLU A 136 7.13 -7.76 1.25
CA GLU A 136 8.57 -7.63 1.09
C GLU A 136 8.86 -6.85 -0.19
N VAL A 137 9.38 -5.64 -0.03
CA VAL A 137 9.69 -4.78 -1.17
C VAL A 137 11.07 -5.14 -1.71
N LYS A 138 11.09 -5.53 -2.98
CA LYS A 138 12.30 -5.80 -3.76
C LYS A 138 12.60 -4.58 -4.64
N PRO A 139 13.58 -3.73 -4.28
CA PRO A 139 13.80 -2.45 -4.97
C PRO A 139 14.11 -2.59 -6.46
N ASP A 140 14.69 -3.73 -6.85
CA ASP A 140 15.01 -4.09 -8.24
C ASP A 140 13.79 -4.20 -9.16
N LEU A 141 12.59 -4.37 -8.60
CA LEU A 141 11.34 -4.41 -9.36
C LEU A 141 10.83 -3.00 -9.74
N PHE A 142 11.43 -1.94 -9.21
CA PHE A 142 10.93 -0.57 -9.35
C PHE A 142 11.97 0.35 -9.95
N SER A 143 11.52 1.29 -10.77
CA SER A 143 12.34 2.43 -11.19
C SER A 143 12.34 3.50 -10.09
N ILE A 144 13.39 3.50 -9.28
CA ILE A 144 13.61 4.48 -8.20
C ILE A 144 14.78 5.38 -8.57
N ILE A 145 14.61 6.68 -8.38
CA ILE A 145 15.60 7.73 -8.67
C ILE A 145 15.79 8.65 -7.47
N GLU A 146 16.90 9.37 -7.43
CA GLU A 146 17.10 10.50 -6.52
C GLU A 146 16.65 11.79 -7.21
N VAL A 147 15.86 12.60 -6.51
CA VAL A 147 15.34 13.88 -7.00
C VAL A 147 15.82 14.98 -6.07
N GLU A 148 16.45 16.03 -6.60
CA GLU A 148 16.82 17.17 -5.76
C GLU A 148 15.57 17.99 -5.44
N ALA A 149 15.37 18.35 -4.17
CA ALA A 149 14.22 19.15 -3.74
C ALA A 149 14.17 20.52 -4.44
N ARG A 150 15.32 21.04 -4.89
CA ARG A 150 15.43 22.29 -5.64
C ARG A 150 14.92 22.18 -7.08
N GLN A 151 14.84 20.97 -7.65
CA GLN A 151 14.28 20.71 -8.99
C GLN A 151 12.74 20.71 -9.00
N LEU A 152 12.09 20.88 -7.84
CA LEU A 152 10.66 21.23 -7.76
C LEU A 152 10.38 22.69 -8.18
N LEU A 153 11.43 23.45 -8.52
CA LEU A 153 11.38 24.74 -9.19
C LEU A 153 12.04 24.62 -10.58
N PRO A 154 11.61 25.38 -11.60
CA PRO A 154 12.11 25.25 -12.96
C PRO A 154 13.54 25.82 -13.06
N VAL A 155 14.56 25.03 -12.76
CA VAL A 155 15.97 25.40 -12.98
C VAL A 155 16.78 24.19 -13.45
N THR A 156 17.56 24.41 -14.50
CA THR A 156 18.44 23.48 -15.21
C THR A 156 19.71 23.11 -14.43
N ARG A 157 20.28 21.92 -14.74
CA ARG A 157 21.60 21.29 -14.36
C ARG A 157 21.48 20.04 -13.45
N THR A 158 22.33 18.99 -13.44
CA THR A 158 23.32 18.39 -14.37
C THR A 158 23.60 16.90 -13.98
N LYS A 159 23.71 16.03 -15.00
CA LYS A 159 24.58 14.85 -15.28
C LYS A 159 24.97 13.73 -14.28
N GLU A 160 24.82 13.81 -12.95
CA GLU A 160 25.46 12.77 -12.07
C GLU A 160 24.50 11.93 -11.19
N ALA A 161 23.19 12.18 -11.22
CA ALA A 161 22.27 11.60 -10.23
C ALA A 161 21.64 10.25 -10.59
N LEU A 162 21.55 9.87 -11.89
CA LEU A 162 20.63 8.78 -12.28
C LEU A 162 21.17 7.36 -12.06
N ALA A 163 22.49 7.16 -12.10
CA ALA A 163 23.05 5.81 -12.13
C ALA A 163 23.76 5.38 -10.83
N GLN A 164 24.04 6.30 -9.92
CA GLN A 164 24.48 5.96 -8.57
C GLN A 164 23.31 5.61 -7.62
N SER A 165 22.06 5.79 -8.05
CA SER A 165 20.87 5.70 -7.18
C SER A 165 20.52 4.26 -6.77
N ARG A 166 20.68 3.26 -7.66
CA ARG A 166 20.28 1.87 -7.37
C ARG A 166 21.13 1.18 -6.30
N SER A 167 22.42 1.55 -6.18
CA SER A 167 23.37 0.89 -5.27
C SER A 167 23.28 1.38 -3.82
N ARG A 168 22.50 2.43 -3.53
CA ARG A 168 22.52 3.11 -2.21
C ARG A 168 21.24 2.99 -1.41
N LEU A 169 20.22 2.30 -1.92
CA LEU A 169 19.02 2.06 -1.13
C LEU A 169 19.38 1.07 -0.02
N SER A 170 19.24 1.51 1.23
CA SER A 170 19.23 0.62 2.37
C SER A 170 18.19 -0.49 2.16
N PRO A 171 18.38 -1.68 2.76
CA PRO A 171 17.37 -2.72 2.74
C PRO A 171 16.01 -2.15 3.14
N MET A 172 15.02 -2.33 2.28
CA MET A 172 13.67 -1.85 2.53
C MET A 172 13.02 -2.64 3.66
N LYS A 173 12.36 -1.93 4.57
CA LYS A 173 11.62 -2.54 5.67
C LYS A 173 10.40 -3.30 5.13
N THR A 174 10.11 -4.46 5.70
CA THR A 174 8.84 -5.16 5.44
C THR A 174 7.65 -4.28 5.85
N VAL A 175 6.69 -4.16 4.95
CA VAL A 175 5.47 -3.37 5.16
C VAL A 175 4.49 -4.16 6.01
N SER A 176 3.86 -3.49 6.98
CA SER A 176 2.80 -4.09 7.79
C SER A 176 1.45 -4.03 7.09
N TRP A 177 0.53 -4.95 7.44
CA TRP A 177 -0.81 -4.96 6.87
C TRP A 177 -1.59 -3.68 7.16
N ASP A 178 -1.35 -3.05 8.32
CA ASP A 178 -1.98 -1.78 8.70
C ASP A 178 -1.47 -0.60 7.85
N GLU A 179 -0.16 -0.48 7.63
CA GLU A 179 0.41 0.54 6.72
C GLU A 179 -0.18 0.41 5.30
N LEU A 180 -0.28 -0.81 4.77
CA LEU A 180 -0.86 -1.04 3.44
C LEU A 180 -2.38 -0.80 3.40
N PHE A 181 -3.09 -1.11 4.49
CA PHE A 181 -4.52 -0.84 4.62
C PHE A 181 -4.82 0.66 4.58
N GLU A 182 -4.07 1.47 5.33
CA GLU A 182 -4.23 2.94 5.34
C GLU A 182 -3.99 3.53 3.95
N LEU A 183 -2.95 3.08 3.25
CA LEU A 183 -2.70 3.45 1.85
C LEU A 183 -3.84 3.04 0.94
N ALA A 184 -4.32 1.81 1.07
CA ALA A 184 -5.39 1.29 0.23
C ALA A 184 -6.68 2.10 0.40
N ASP A 185 -7.01 2.49 1.63
CA ASP A 185 -8.15 3.35 1.93
C ASP A 185 -7.97 4.77 1.38
N CYS A 186 -6.79 5.37 1.61
CA CYS A 186 -6.43 6.70 1.13
C CYS A 186 -6.60 6.81 -0.40
N TYR A 187 -6.02 5.86 -1.14
CA TYR A 187 -6.05 5.82 -2.61
C TYR A 187 -7.24 5.06 -3.21
N GLY A 188 -8.17 4.57 -2.38
CA GLY A 188 -9.46 4.06 -2.82
C GLY A 188 -9.40 2.70 -3.52
N THR A 189 -8.45 1.85 -3.16
CA THR A 189 -8.28 0.52 -3.73
C THR A 189 -9.08 -0.51 -2.91
N LYS A 190 -10.40 -0.53 -3.13
CA LYS A 190 -11.37 -1.28 -2.29
C LYS A 190 -10.99 -2.76 -2.06
N ASN A 191 -10.59 -3.46 -3.11
CA ASN A 191 -10.24 -4.88 -3.03
C ASN A 191 -8.98 -5.11 -2.17
N LEU A 192 -7.96 -4.27 -2.34
CA LEU A 192 -6.76 -4.31 -1.51
C LEU A 192 -7.09 -3.97 -0.06
N ARG A 193 -7.88 -2.91 0.17
CA ARG A 193 -8.33 -2.51 1.50
C ARG A 193 -9.04 -3.66 2.21
N GLU A 194 -10.01 -4.30 1.55
CA GLU A 194 -10.76 -5.41 2.13
C GLU A 194 -9.85 -6.61 2.42
N TYR A 195 -8.93 -6.94 1.52
CA TYR A 195 -7.95 -7.99 1.75
C TYR A 195 -7.04 -7.69 2.95
N CYS A 196 -6.50 -6.48 3.03
CA CYS A 196 -5.69 -6.04 4.17
C CYS A 196 -6.51 -6.09 5.47
N ARG A 197 -7.79 -5.68 5.45
CA ARG A 197 -8.71 -5.79 6.59
C ARG A 197 -8.79 -7.22 7.11
N GLN A 198 -9.02 -8.18 6.22
CA GLN A 198 -9.09 -9.60 6.59
C GLN A 198 -7.78 -10.12 7.16
N LYS A 199 -6.63 -9.71 6.59
CA LYS A 199 -5.31 -10.09 7.10
C LYS A 199 -5.00 -9.50 8.47
N ILE A 200 -5.36 -8.23 8.69
CA ILE A 200 -5.26 -7.58 10.01
C ILE A 200 -6.05 -8.39 11.02
N LEU A 201 -7.33 -8.68 10.75
CA LEU A 201 -8.19 -9.45 11.65
C LEU A 201 -7.66 -10.86 11.93
N ALA A 202 -7.20 -11.57 10.90
CA ALA A 202 -6.62 -12.90 11.05
C ALA A 202 -5.29 -12.89 11.83
N SER A 203 -4.64 -11.73 11.92
CA SER A 203 -3.38 -11.56 12.66
C SER A 203 -3.56 -11.07 14.10
N ILE A 204 -4.78 -10.70 14.50
CA ILE A 204 -5.05 -10.22 15.87
C ILE A 204 -4.72 -11.35 16.85
N LYS A 205 -3.78 -11.05 17.75
CA LYS A 205 -3.44 -11.87 18.89
C LYS A 205 -3.86 -11.15 20.17
N LYS A 206 -4.10 -11.92 21.22
CA LYS A 206 -4.44 -11.43 22.55
C LYS A 206 -3.47 -10.35 23.02
N GLU A 207 -2.17 -10.55 22.84
CA GLU A 207 -1.14 -9.62 23.32
C GLU A 207 -1.04 -8.33 22.50
N GLN A 208 -1.65 -8.30 21.31
CA GLN A 208 -1.48 -7.21 20.34
C GLN A 208 -2.77 -6.40 20.15
N VAL A 209 -3.93 -6.93 20.52
CA VAL A 209 -5.23 -6.33 20.21
C VAL A 209 -5.39 -4.91 20.76
N ILE A 210 -4.90 -4.64 21.97
CA ILE A 210 -4.97 -3.28 22.55
C ILE A 210 -4.07 -2.33 21.76
N GLY A 211 -2.81 -2.69 21.51
CA GLY A 211 -1.91 -1.87 20.69
C GLY A 211 -2.48 -1.59 19.30
N MET A 212 -3.13 -2.57 18.68
CA MET A 212 -3.81 -2.41 17.39
C MET A 212 -5.03 -1.48 17.48
N LEU A 213 -5.84 -1.58 18.55
CA LEU A 213 -6.99 -0.69 18.77
C LEU A 213 -6.55 0.78 18.82
N PHE A 214 -5.44 1.08 19.50
CA PHE A 214 -4.87 2.43 19.56
C PHE A 214 -4.21 2.86 18.25
N LYS A 215 -3.50 1.93 17.58
CA LYS A 215 -2.77 2.23 16.35
C LYS A 215 -3.72 2.52 15.18
N ILE A 216 -4.61 1.58 14.87
CA ILE A 216 -5.47 1.61 13.67
C ILE A 216 -6.95 1.77 13.99
N GLY A 217 -7.43 1.21 15.12
CA GLY A 217 -8.84 1.24 15.50
C GLY A 217 -9.38 2.67 15.67
N ARG A 218 -8.58 3.61 16.19
CA ARG A 218 -9.01 5.01 16.34
C ARG A 218 -9.37 5.72 15.02
N PHE A 219 -8.81 5.27 13.90
CA PHE A 219 -9.05 5.88 12.58
C PHE A 219 -10.11 5.14 11.78
N HIS A 220 -10.33 3.85 12.07
CA HIS A 220 -11.17 2.97 11.26
C HIS A 220 -12.24 2.31 12.13
N LYS A 221 -13.46 2.86 12.08
CA LYS A 221 -14.59 2.45 12.93
C LYS A 221 -14.94 0.96 12.80
N ASP A 222 -14.84 0.41 11.60
CA ASP A 222 -15.06 -1.01 11.31
C ASP A 222 -14.03 -1.90 12.02
N LEU A 223 -12.73 -1.58 11.91
CA LEU A 223 -11.67 -2.28 12.63
C LEU A 223 -11.77 -2.08 14.14
N LYS A 224 -12.13 -0.86 14.59
CA LYS A 224 -12.34 -0.54 16.00
C LYS A 224 -13.36 -1.48 16.63
N GLN A 225 -14.55 -1.58 16.02
CA GLN A 225 -15.63 -2.39 16.58
C GLN A 225 -15.21 -3.85 16.67
N LEU A 226 -14.56 -4.39 15.65
CA LEU A 226 -14.10 -5.79 15.65
C LEU A 226 -13.04 -6.05 16.73
N MET A 227 -12.15 -5.09 16.98
CA MET A 227 -11.17 -5.20 18.08
C MET A 227 -11.84 -5.09 19.45
N LEU A 228 -12.83 -4.20 19.61
CA LEU A 228 -13.61 -4.09 20.84
C LEU A 228 -14.41 -5.37 21.12
N ASP A 229 -15.02 -5.97 20.09
CA ASP A 229 -15.72 -7.24 20.19
C ASP A 229 -14.76 -8.37 20.61
N TYR A 230 -13.57 -8.44 19.99
CA TYR A 230 -12.53 -9.40 20.38
C TYR A 230 -12.09 -9.22 21.84
N ILE A 231 -11.87 -7.97 22.28
CA ILE A 231 -11.50 -7.64 23.67
C ILE A 231 -12.62 -8.05 24.63
N ALA A 232 -13.88 -7.80 24.26
CA ALA A 232 -15.04 -8.19 25.07
C ALA A 232 -15.14 -9.71 25.23
N ASP A 233 -14.93 -10.47 24.15
CA ASP A 233 -14.99 -11.93 24.17
C ASP A 233 -13.85 -12.56 25.00
N HIS A 234 -12.69 -11.91 25.07
CA HIS A 234 -11.51 -12.39 25.80
C HIS A 234 -11.20 -11.53 27.04
N TYR A 235 -12.18 -10.79 27.56
CA TYR A 235 -11.96 -9.78 28.60
C TYR A 235 -11.35 -10.40 29.87
N GLU A 236 -11.94 -11.48 30.39
CA GLU A 236 -11.44 -12.14 31.60
C GLU A 236 -9.99 -12.58 31.44
N GLU A 237 -9.63 -13.10 30.26
CA GLU A 237 -8.28 -13.55 29.97
C GLU A 237 -7.29 -12.40 29.83
N LEU A 238 -7.70 -11.30 29.19
CA LEU A 238 -6.88 -10.10 29.00
C LEU A 238 -6.58 -9.39 30.32
N PHE A 239 -7.48 -9.50 31.30
CA PHE A 239 -7.38 -8.83 32.60
C PHE A 239 -7.07 -9.79 33.77
N ALA A 240 -6.83 -11.08 33.52
CA ALA A 240 -6.64 -12.11 34.55
C ALA A 240 -5.42 -11.86 35.46
N ASP A 241 -4.32 -11.34 34.93
CA ASP A 241 -3.03 -11.26 35.64
C ASP A 241 -2.86 -9.99 36.50
N SER A 242 -3.96 -9.27 36.79
CA SER A 242 -3.93 -7.96 37.48
C SER A 242 -3.11 -6.87 36.80
N ALA A 243 -2.53 -7.15 35.63
CA ALA A 243 -1.88 -6.17 34.77
C ALA A 243 -2.94 -5.47 33.93
N ASP A 244 -2.97 -4.14 33.98
CA ASP A 244 -3.84 -3.34 33.11
C ASP A 244 -3.27 -3.37 31.68
N PRO A 245 -3.97 -3.99 30.70
CA PRO A 245 -3.48 -4.09 29.34
C PRO A 245 -3.50 -2.73 28.61
N PHE A 246 -4.13 -1.69 29.18
CA PHE A 246 -4.10 -0.31 28.68
C PHE A 246 -2.94 0.53 29.24
N LEU A 247 -2.15 -0.01 30.18
CA LEU A 247 -1.12 0.73 30.90
C LEU A 247 -0.09 1.39 29.97
N GLU A 248 0.35 0.70 28.92
CA GLU A 248 1.29 1.24 27.93
C GLU A 248 0.73 2.44 27.15
N HIS A 249 -0.60 2.61 27.15
CA HIS A 249 -1.33 3.65 26.44
C HIS A 249 -1.97 4.67 27.37
N MET A 250 -1.67 4.68 28.67
CA MET A 250 -2.31 5.58 29.65
C MET A 250 -2.19 7.07 29.32
N HIS A 251 -1.18 7.46 28.54
CA HIS A 251 -0.92 8.84 28.13
C HIS A 251 -1.54 9.20 26.77
N ASP A 252 -2.14 8.25 26.04
CA ASP A 252 -2.86 8.58 24.80
C ASP A 252 -4.15 9.34 25.16
N ALA A 253 -4.43 10.42 24.43
CA ALA A 253 -5.61 11.26 24.66
C ALA A 253 -6.93 10.47 24.57
N ASN A 254 -6.95 9.35 23.84
CA ASN A 254 -8.12 8.50 23.66
C ASN A 254 -8.18 7.33 24.65
N SER A 255 -7.19 7.19 25.55
CA SER A 255 -7.04 6.00 26.38
C SER A 255 -8.25 5.72 27.26
N HIS A 256 -8.70 6.76 27.98
CA HIS A 256 -9.89 6.66 28.81
C HIS A 256 -11.15 6.31 27.99
N SER A 257 -11.34 6.94 26.81
CA SER A 257 -12.49 6.66 25.95
C SER A 257 -12.49 5.21 25.46
N LEU A 258 -11.35 4.73 24.95
CA LEU A 258 -11.22 3.38 24.42
C LEU A 258 -11.39 2.31 25.51
N PHE A 259 -10.89 2.58 26.71
CA PHE A 259 -11.12 1.70 27.86
C PHE A 259 -12.61 1.62 28.22
N VAL A 260 -13.29 2.76 28.34
CA VAL A 260 -14.73 2.80 28.66
C VAL A 260 -15.55 2.09 27.58
N GLU A 261 -15.20 2.27 26.31
CA GLU A 261 -15.85 1.57 25.20
C GLU A 261 -15.65 0.05 25.26
N ALA A 262 -14.42 -0.42 25.54
CA ALA A 262 -14.13 -1.84 25.71
C ALA A 262 -14.93 -2.45 26.87
N LEU A 263 -14.99 -1.75 28.01
CA LEU A 263 -15.79 -2.16 29.16
C LEU A 263 -17.29 -2.21 28.81
N HIS A 264 -17.79 -1.22 28.07
CA HIS A 264 -19.18 -1.19 27.64
C HIS A 264 -19.52 -2.40 26.75
N CYS A 265 -18.69 -2.69 25.74
CA CYS A 265 -18.87 -3.85 24.87
C CYS A 265 -18.88 -5.17 25.65
N TYR A 266 -17.98 -5.34 26.61
CA TYR A 266 -17.96 -6.51 27.50
C TYR A 266 -19.24 -6.64 28.34
N LEU A 267 -19.69 -5.55 28.98
CA LEU A 267 -20.90 -5.56 29.80
C LEU A 267 -22.16 -5.83 28.97
N GLU A 268 -22.24 -5.31 27.73
CA GLU A 268 -23.31 -5.64 26.81
C GLU A 268 -23.29 -7.10 26.36
N GLY A 269 -22.10 -7.66 26.12
CA GLY A 269 -21.91 -9.08 25.81
C GLY A 269 -22.44 -9.99 26.93
N LYS A 270 -22.12 -9.68 28.19
CA LYS A 270 -22.63 -10.43 29.37
C LYS A 270 -24.15 -10.34 29.52
N LYS A 271 -24.79 -9.22 29.14
CA LYS A 271 -26.26 -9.09 29.16
C LYS A 271 -26.93 -9.97 28.11
N LYS A 272 -26.31 -10.12 26.93
CA LYS A 272 -26.83 -10.96 25.84
C LYS A 272 -26.67 -12.45 26.15
N ASN A 273 -25.59 -12.82 26.85
CA ASN A 273 -25.28 -14.20 27.23
C ASN A 273 -25.13 -14.29 28.76
N PRO A 274 -26.24 -14.23 29.53
CA PRO A 274 -26.16 -14.36 30.98
C PRO A 274 -25.56 -15.74 31.32
N PRO A 275 -24.69 -15.82 32.35
CA PRO A 275 -24.21 -17.11 32.83
C PRO A 275 -25.44 -17.96 33.19
N LEU A 276 -25.44 -19.22 32.72
CA LEU A 276 -26.46 -20.19 33.13
C LEU A 276 -26.41 -20.27 34.65
N SER A 277 -27.51 -19.89 35.30
CA SER A 277 -27.63 -19.99 36.75
C SER A 277 -27.49 -21.46 37.15
N ASP A 278 -26.45 -21.81 37.89
CA ASP A 278 -26.30 -23.11 38.56
C ASP A 278 -27.39 -23.32 39.62
#